data_AF-A0A3C2DHZ6-F1
#
_entry.id   AF-A0A3C2DHZ6-F1
#
_cell.length_a   1.000
_cell.length_b   1.000
_cell.length_c   1.000
_cell.angle_alpha   90.00
_cell.angle_beta   90.00
_cell.angle_gamma   90.00
#
_symmetry.space_group_name_H-M   'P 1'
#
loop_
_entity.id
_entity.type
_entity.pdbx_description
1 polymer ?
#
loop_
_entity_poly.entity_id
_entity_poly.type
_entity_poly.pdbx_seq_one_letter_code
_entity_poly.pdbx_strand_id
1 'polypeptide(L)' 'RRYRLQGATYALAAQRATGLPIQRVVLCFLAAAGATEVNVDDLPEAMAEAASIARELTGA' A
#
# COMPACT_ATOMS: atom_id res chain seq x y z
N ARG A 1 -0.14 11.83 2.18
CA ARG A 1 0.98 10.99 1.66
C ARG A 1 1.72 10.14 2.70
N ARG A 2 1.70 10.44 4.01
CA ARG A 2 2.47 9.71 5.05
C ARG A 2 2.36 8.18 5.02
N TYR A 3 1.17 7.65 4.72
CA TYR A 3 0.89 6.20 4.73
C TYR A 3 0.90 5.53 3.35
N ARG A 4 1.29 6.28 2.31
CA ARG A 4 1.22 5.84 0.92
C ARG A 4 2.03 4.57 0.67
N LEU A 5 3.31 4.56 1.04
CA LEU A 5 4.19 3.39 0.87
C LEU A 5 3.77 2.21 1.75
N GLN A 6 3.24 2.48 2.95
CA GLN A 6 2.74 1.41 3.82
C GLN A 6 1.58 0.68 3.16
N GLY A 7 0.55 1.41 2.72
CA GLY A 7 -0.61 0.82 2.05
C GLY A 7 -0.21 0.09 0.76
N ALA A 8 0.68 0.69 -0.04
CA ALA A 8 1.16 0.09 -1.27
C ALA A 8 1.99 -1.18 -1.08
N THR A 9 2.78 -1.25 0.00
CA THR A 9 3.57 -2.45 0.33
C THR A 9 2.65 -3.64 0.63
N TYR A 10 1.59 -3.40 1.42
CA TYR A 10 0.59 -4.43 1.69
C TYR A 10 -0.18 -4.84 0.43
N ALA A 11 -0.58 -3.89 -0.40
CA ALA A 11 -1.25 -4.19 -1.68
C ALA A 11 -0.38 -5.05 -2.59
N LEU A 12 0.90 -4.70 -2.73
CA LEU A 12 1.87 -5.47 -3.51
C LEU A 12 2.02 -6.90 -2.99
N ALA A 13 2.16 -7.07 -1.68
CA ALA A 13 2.28 -8.38 -1.07
C ALA A 13 0.99 -9.21 -1.26
N ALA A 14 -0.17 -8.61 -1.01
CA ALA A 14 -1.47 -9.26 -1.16
C ALA A 14 -1.73 -9.68 -2.62
N GLN A 15 -1.46 -8.81 -3.59
CA GLN A 15 -1.58 -9.11 -5.01
C GLN A 15 -0.70 -10.30 -5.43
N ARG A 16 0.55 -10.35 -4.96
CA ARG A 16 1.46 -11.46 -5.25
C ARG A 16 1.01 -12.77 -4.59
N ALA A 17 0.55 -12.70 -3.34
CA ALA A 17 0.12 -13.87 -2.59
C ALA A 17 -1.18 -14.48 -3.12
N THR A 18 -2.07 -13.64 -3.67
CA THR A 18 -3.41 -14.06 -4.13
C THR A 18 -3.51 -14.25 -5.64
N GLY A 19 -2.61 -13.63 -6.42
CA GLY A 19 -2.74 -13.54 -7.87
C GLY A 19 -3.89 -12.63 -8.35
N LEU A 20 -4.58 -11.93 -7.44
CA LEU A 20 -5.72 -11.07 -7.75
C LEU A 20 -5.31 -9.59 -7.76
N PRO A 21 -5.82 -8.78 -8.71
CA PRO A 21 -5.49 -7.36 -8.77
C PRO A 21 -6.07 -6.61 -7.55
N ILE A 22 -5.24 -5.80 -6.89
CA ILE A 22 -5.67 -4.89 -5.82
C ILE A 22 -6.00 -3.54 -6.44
N GLN A 23 -7.28 -3.14 -6.39
CA GLN A 23 -7.75 -1.90 -7.02
C GLN A 23 -7.86 -0.71 -6.05
N ARG A 24 -7.93 -0.97 -4.73
CA ARG A 24 -8.13 0.09 -3.72
C ARG A 24 -7.53 -0.32 -2.38
N VAL A 25 -6.88 0.65 -1.73
CA VAL A 25 -6.40 0.53 -0.35
C VAL A 25 -6.92 1.71 0.46
N VAL A 26 -7.49 1.40 1.62
CA VAL A 26 -7.91 2.39 2.62
C VAL A 26 -7.29 2.01 3.94
N LEU A 27 -6.53 2.93 4.54
CA LEU A 27 -6.08 2.80 5.92
C LEU A 27 -7.12 3.44 6.83
N CYS A 28 -7.71 2.65 7.72
CA CYS A 28 -8.70 3.12 8.68
C CYS A 28 -8.04 3.34 10.04
N PHE A 29 -8.06 4.59 10.53
CA PHE A 29 -7.55 4.97 11.84
C PHE A 29 -8.70 5.22 12.79
N LEU A 30 -8.85 4.38 13.80
CA LEU A 30 -9.93 4.48 14.77
C LEU A 30 -9.62 5.53 15.83
N ALA A 31 -10.58 6.41 16.12
CA ALA A 31 -10.51 7.36 17.22
C ALA A 31 -11.85 7.44 17.97
N ALA A 32 -11.84 7.99 19.18
CA ALA A 32 -13.03 8.10 20.02
C ALA A 32 -14.17 8.91 19.37
N ALA A 33 -13.83 9.88 18.51
CA ALA A 33 -14.79 10.69 17.77
C ALA A 33 -15.22 10.10 16.42
N GLY A 34 -14.74 8.90 16.07
CA GLY A 34 -14.99 8.26 14.78
C GLY A 34 -13.71 7.80 14.09
N ALA A 35 -13.87 7.10 12.97
CA ALA A 35 -12.77 6.62 12.17
C ALA A 35 -12.36 7.64 11.10
N THR A 36 -11.05 7.78 10.89
CA THR A 36 -10.48 8.52 9.77
C THR A 36 -10.00 7.53 8.72
N GLU A 37 -10.50 7.67 7.50
CA GLU A 37 -10.06 6.89 6.36
C GLU A 37 -9.00 7.65 5.55
N VAL A 38 -7.94 6.95 5.16
CA VAL A 38 -6.90 7.47 4.28
C VAL A 38 -6.78 6.56 3.07
N ASN A 39 -7.18 7.09 1.91
CA ASN A 39 -7.00 6.40 0.64
C ASN A 39 -5.55 6.49 0.16
N VAL A 40 -5.12 5.46 -0.58
CA VAL A 40 -3.92 5.52 -1.42
C VAL A 40 -4.39 5.82 -2.84
N ASP A 41 -4.41 7.10 -3.21
CA ASP A 41 -5.03 7.55 -4.46
C ASP A 41 -4.22 7.16 -5.72
N ASP A 42 -2.89 7.11 -5.62
CA ASP A 42 -1.96 6.72 -6.68
C ASP A 42 -1.39 5.32 -6.44
N LEU A 43 -2.29 4.35 -6.22
CA LEU A 43 -1.94 2.99 -5.81
C LEU A 43 -1.00 2.27 -6.79
N PRO A 44 -1.21 2.29 -8.12
CA PRO A 44 -0.29 1.64 -9.07
C PRO A 44 1.14 2.18 -8.97
N GLU A 45 1.30 3.50 -8.95
CA GLU A 45 2.60 4.16 -8.84
C GLU A 45 3.25 3.87 -7.48
N ALA A 46 2.46 3.87 -6.41
CA ALA A 46 2.94 3.57 -5.07
C ALA A 46 3.41 2.11 -4.94
N MET A 47 2.71 1.16 -5.59
CA MET A 47 3.11 -0.25 -5.63
C MET A 47 4.38 -0.46 -6.45
N ALA A 48 4.56 0.28 -7.55
CA ALA A 48 5.80 0.25 -8.34
C ALA A 48 7.00 0.76 -7.53
N GLU A 49 6.82 1.86 -6.78
CA GLU A 49 7.84 2.40 -5.89
C GLU A 49 8.20 1.42 -4.76
N ALA A 50 7.20 0.83 -4.10
CA ALA A 50 7.41 -0.19 -3.08
C ALA A 50 8.19 -1.41 -3.63
N ALA A 51 7.90 -1.81 -4.88
CA ALA A 51 8.64 -2.89 -5.54
C ALA A 51 10.10 -2.49 -5.84
N SER A 52 10.38 -1.23 -6.17
CA SER A 52 11.76 -0.74 -6.37
C SER A 52 12.56 -0.79 -5.08
N ILE A 53 12.01 -0.22 -4.02
CA ILE A 53 12.66 -0.20 -2.70
C ILE A 53 12.95 -1.64 -2.22
N ALA A 54 12.00 -2.56 -2.40
CA ALA A 54 12.20 -3.96 -2.03
C ALA A 54 13.36 -4.63 -2.80
N ARG A 55 13.54 -4.31 -4.09
CA ARG A 55 14.69 -4.81 -4.88
C ARG A 55 16.00 -4.22 -4.37
N GLU A 56 16.04 -2.91 -4.17
CA GLU A 56 17.21 -2.20 -3.65
C GLU A 56 17.68 -2.77 -2.29
N LEU A 57 16.73 -3.05 -1.38
CA LEU A 57 17.03 -3.63 -0.07
C LEU A 57 17.50 -5.09 -0.13
N THR A 58 17.13 -5.83 -1.18
CA THR A 58 17.51 -7.24 -1.35
C THR A 58 18.78 -7.42 -2.19
N GLY A 59 19.35 -6.34 -2.74
CA GLY A 59 20.53 -6.37 -3.60
C GLY A 59 20.31 -7.11 -4.92
N ALA A 60 19.05 -7.23 -5.35
CA ALA A 60 18.61 -7.98 -6.52
C ALA A 60 18.27 -7.07 -7.71
#